data_AF-I4B8M5-F1
#
_entry.id   AF-I4B8M5-F1
#
_cell.length_a   1.000
_cell.length_b   1.000
_cell.length_c   1.000
_cell.angle_alpha   90.00
_cell.angle_beta   90.00
_cell.angle_gamma   90.00
#
_symmetry.space_group_name_H-M   'P 1'
#
loop_
_entity.id
_entity.type
_entity.pdbx_description
1 polymer ?
#
loop_
_entity_poly.entity_id
_entity_poly.type
_entity_poly.pdbx_seq_one_letter_code
_entity_poly.pdbx_strand_id
1 'polypeptide(L)' 'MIICSCANINDRKVKQALACGARTLSDVQAELGVAMGCGSCRDAVQDEISRHYGGAAGVAPAYSGELAPSV' A
#
# COMPACT_ATOMS: atom_id res chain seq x y z
N MET A 1 11.17 5.45 4.48
CA MET A 1 10.06 6.41 4.35
C MET A 1 8.86 5.91 5.16
N ILE A 2 8.05 6.80 5.74
CA ILE A 2 6.75 6.40 6.31
C ILE A 2 5.74 6.16 5.16
N ILE A 3 5.08 5.00 5.17
CA ILE A 3 4.06 4.63 4.17
C ILE A 3 2.66 4.89 4.72
N CYS A 4 2.39 4.50 5.97
CA CYS A 4 1.10 4.73 6.63
C CYS A 4 1.31 5.49 7.94
N SER A 5 0.78 6.71 8.02
CA SER A 5 0.81 7.51 9.25
C SER A 5 -0.18 6.99 10.30
N CYS A 6 -1.37 6.54 9.89
CA CYS A 6 -2.41 6.03 10.81
C CYS A 6 -1.92 4.84 11.66
N ALA A 7 -1.22 3.90 11.03
CA ALA A 7 -0.72 2.69 11.69
C ALA A 7 0.79 2.75 12.02
N ASN A 8 1.44 3.91 11.80
CA ASN A 8 2.87 4.12 12.00
C ASN A 8 3.75 3.02 11.32
N ILE A 9 3.50 2.82 10.03
CA ILE A 9 4.16 1.80 9.19
C ILE A 9 5.12 2.49 8.20
N ASN A 10 6.35 2.02 8.16
CA ASN A 10 7.38 2.48 7.22
C ASN A 10 7.62 1.44 6.11
N ASP A 11 8.38 1.83 5.08
CA ASP A 11 8.69 0.97 3.94
C ASP A 11 9.36 -0.35 4.35
N ARG A 12 10.20 -0.33 5.39
CA ARG A 12 10.89 -1.54 5.88
C ARG A 12 9.91 -2.57 6.40
N LYS A 13 8.89 -2.15 7.16
CA LYS A 13 7.85 -3.05 7.67
C LYS A 13 7.04 -3.67 6.53
N VAL A 14 6.69 -2.88 5.51
CA VAL A 14 5.98 -3.40 4.33
C VAL A 14 6.84 -4.44 3.62
N LYS A 15 8.10 -4.10 3.28
CA LYS A 15 9.02 -5.05 2.64
C LYS A 15 9.25 -6.32 3.45
N GLN A 16 9.28 -6.21 4.79
CA GLN A 16 9.39 -7.36 5.67
C GLN A 16 8.16 -8.28 5.56
N ALA A 17 6.94 -7.73 5.57
CA ALA A 17 5.71 -8.51 5.36
C ALA A 17 5.74 -9.24 4.01
N LEU A 18 6.17 -8.57 2.94
CA LEU A 18 6.31 -9.19 1.62
C LEU A 18 7.37 -10.31 1.62
N ALA A 19 8.50 -10.10 2.29
CA ALA A 19 9.54 -11.13 2.46
C ALA A 19 9.04 -12.32 3.31
N CYS A 20 8.11 -12.09 4.24
CA CYS A 20 7.42 -13.12 5.00
C CYS A 20 6.30 -13.83 4.22
N GLY A 21 6.02 -13.40 2.98
CA GLY A 21 5.12 -14.07 2.05
C GLY A 21 3.78 -13.37 1.81
N ALA A 22 3.57 -12.14 2.28
CA ALA A 22 2.38 -11.36 1.95
C ALA A 22 2.39 -10.97 0.45
N ARG A 23 1.41 -11.43 -0.33
CA ARG A 23 1.41 -11.26 -1.80
C ARG A 23 0.35 -10.27 -2.30
N THR A 24 -0.62 -9.96 -1.47
CA THR A 24 -1.76 -9.12 -1.82
C THR A 24 -1.91 -7.97 -0.84
N LEU A 25 -2.66 -6.94 -1.24
CA LEU A 25 -2.99 -5.85 -0.34
C LEU A 25 -3.67 -6.39 0.92
N SER A 26 -4.63 -7.31 0.79
CA SER A 26 -5.33 -7.92 1.93
C SER A 26 -4.40 -8.62 2.90
N ASP A 27 -3.35 -9.30 2.44
CA ASP A 27 -2.35 -9.93 3.31
C ASP A 27 -1.61 -8.86 4.14
N VAL A 28 -1.12 -7.81 3.48
CA VAL A 28 -0.41 -6.70 4.14
C VAL A 28 -1.34 -5.92 5.07
N GLN A 29 -2.61 -5.78 4.74
CA GLN A 29 -3.63 -5.18 5.61
C GLN A 29 -3.83 -6.00 6.88
N ALA A 30 -3.98 -7.32 6.75
CA ALA A 30 -4.16 -8.22 7.89
C ALA A 30 -2.95 -8.21 8.84
N GLU A 31 -1.74 -8.10 8.29
CA GLU A 31 -0.50 -8.11 9.07
C GLU A 31 -0.17 -6.75 9.71
N LEU A 32 -0.33 -5.65 8.96
CA LEU A 32 0.19 -4.32 9.35
C LEU A 32 -0.88 -3.25 9.60
N GLY A 33 -2.16 -3.54 9.31
CA GLY A 33 -3.25 -2.57 9.45
C GLY A 33 -3.21 -1.40 8.47
N VAL A 34 -2.43 -1.50 7.38
CA VAL A 34 -2.37 -0.48 6.33
C VAL A 34 -3.70 -0.35 5.59
N ALA A 35 -4.00 0.81 4.99
CA ALA A 35 -5.21 1.04 4.19
C ALA A 35 -6.57 0.74 4.89
N MET A 36 -6.60 0.60 6.21
CA MET A 36 -7.82 0.39 7.02
C MET A 36 -8.32 1.67 7.72
N GLY A 37 -7.46 2.67 7.87
CA GLY A 37 -7.81 3.99 8.41
C GLY A 37 -8.26 4.96 7.31
N CYS A 38 -7.47 6.01 7.04
CA CYS A 38 -7.78 6.98 5.99
C CYS A 38 -7.62 6.47 4.55
N GLY A 39 -6.98 5.30 4.35
CA GLY A 39 -6.80 4.69 3.04
C GLY A 39 -5.70 5.30 2.15
N SER A 40 -5.14 6.47 2.48
CA SER A 40 -4.21 7.21 1.62
C SER A 40 -2.91 6.47 1.27
N CYS A 41 -2.54 5.45 2.05
CA CYS A 41 -1.34 4.64 1.80
C CYS A 41 -1.56 3.46 0.83
N ARG A 42 -2.81 3.23 0.38
CA ARG A 42 -3.20 2.06 -0.42
C ARG A 42 -2.34 1.90 -1.68
N ASP A 43 -2.25 2.95 -2.50
CA ASP A 43 -1.52 2.90 -3.77
C ASP A 43 -0.01 2.69 -3.53
N ALA A 44 0.55 3.31 -2.49
CA ALA A 44 1.95 3.15 -2.13
C ALA A 44 2.26 1.70 -1.69
N VAL A 45 1.35 1.05 -0.96
CA VAL A 45 1.50 -0.37 -0.58
C VAL A 45 1.36 -1.27 -1.81
N GLN A 46 0.43 -0.98 -2.72
CA GLN A 46 0.26 -1.76 -3.96
C GLN A 46 1.46 -1.64 -4.90
N ASP A 47 2.05 -0.45 -5.01
CA ASP A 47 3.29 -0.23 -5.74
C ASP A 47 4.44 -1.02 -5.11
N GLU A 48 4.55 -1.07 -3.78
CA GLU A 48 5.59 -1.87 -3.11
C GLU A 48 5.39 -3.39 -3.32
N ILE A 49 4.16 -3.89 -3.27
CA ILE A 49 3.81 -5.28 -3.62
C ILE A 49 4.23 -5.57 -5.06
N SER A 50 3.85 -4.69 -5.99
CA SER A 50 4.15 -4.83 -7.42
C SER A 50 5.65 -4.83 -7.65
N ARG A 51 6.42 -3.94 -7.01
CA ARG A 51 7.89 -3.91 -7.10
C ARG A 51 8.55 -5.14 -6.52
N HIS A 52 8.02 -5.70 -5.44
CA HIS A 52 8.60 -6.86 -4.77
C HIS A 52 8.41 -8.16 -5.58
N TYR A 53 7.27 -8.31 -6.28
CA TYR A 53 6.93 -9.53 -7.03
C TYR A 53 6.97 -9.39 -8.55
N GLY A 54 7.05 -8.17 -9.08
CA GLY A 54 6.97 -7.84 -10.50
C GLY A 54 8.03 -6.82 -10.86
N GLY A 55 9.22 -7.30 -11.20
CA GLY A 55 10.24 -6.46 -11.81
C GLY A 55 9.73 -5.86 -13.14
N ALA A 56 9.51 -4.54 -13.12
CA ALA A 56 9.27 -3.63 -14.24
C ALA A 56 7.98 -3.82 -15.07
N ALA A 57 6.92 -3.10 -14.68
CA ALA A 57 6.08 -2.36 -15.63
C ALA A 57 5.44 -1.18 -14.90
N GLY A 58 5.91 0.02 -15.18
CA GLY A 58 5.30 1.24 -14.68
C GLY A 58 3.85 1.33 -15.14
N VAL A 59 2.94 1.48 -14.18
CA VAL A 59 1.62 2.05 -14.43
C VAL A 59 1.53 3.31 -13.58
N ALA A 60 1.40 4.44 -14.25
CA ALA A 60 1.15 5.73 -13.65
C ALA A 60 -0.10 5.67 -12.75
N PRO A 61 -0.18 6.45 -11.65
CA PRO A 61 -1.39 6.48 -10.85
C PRO A 61 -2.49 7.12 -11.69
N ALA A 62 -3.49 6.31 -12.04
CA ALA A 62 -4.78 6.81 -12.51
C ALA A 62 -5.51 7.44 -11.32
N TYR A 63 -5.10 8.65 -10.92
CA TYR A 63 -6.08 9.59 -10.37
C TYR A 63 -6.61 10.42 -11.56
N SER A 64 -7.65 9.91 -12.19
CA SER A 64 -8.65 10.71 -12.89
C SER A 64 -9.96 10.30 -12.28
N GLY A 65 -10.47 11.13 -11.37
CA GLY A 65 -11.69 10.87 -10.64
C GLY A 65 -11.67 11.54 -9.29
N GLU A 66 -12.05 12.82 -9.27
CA GLU A 66 -12.62 13.47 -8.10
C GLU A 66 -13.49 12.50 -7.28
N LEU A 67 -13.20 12.35 -5.98
CA LEU A 67 -14.21 11.91 -5.03
C LEU A 67 -14.02 12.60 -3.68
N ALA A 68 -14.38 13.88 -3.67
CA ALA A 68 -15.20 14.46 -2.61
C ALA A 68 -16.28 15.32 -3.32
N PRO A 69 -17.52 15.47 -2.82
CA PRO A 69 -18.02 15.17 -1.48
C PRO A 69 -19.37 14.39 -1.47
N SER A 70 -19.86 14.00 -0.28
CA SER A 70 -21.28 14.07 0.11
C SER A 70 -21.49 13.60 1.56
N VAL A 71 -21.26 14.50 2.52
CA VAL A 71 -22.18 14.97 3.59
C VAL A 71 -21.50 16.09 4.38
#